data_AF-A0A7R9FA87-F1
#
_entry.id   AF-A0A7R9FA87-F1
#
_cell.length_a   1.000
_cell.length_b   1.000
_cell.length_c   1.000
_cell.angle_alpha   90.00
_cell.angle_beta   90.00
_cell.angle_gamma   90.00
#
_symmetry.space_group_name_H-M   'P 1'
#
loop_
_entity.id
_entity.type
_entity.pdbx_description
1 polymer ?
#
loop_
_entity_poly.entity_id
_entity_poly.type
_entity_poly.pdbx_seq_one_letter_code
_entity_poly.pdbx_strand_id
1 'polypeptide(L)' 'MSLGNTCFNSTPCGWLVYVPFTRRADYFMKNTCECPKGMSCLRTDDDLSVSAYVYRCRTESSTNDSS' A
#
# COMPACT_ATOMS: atom_id res chain seq x y z
N MET A 1 -15.04 16.55 -14.61
CA MET A 1 -14.38 16.46 -13.29
C MET A 1 -14.72 15.10 -12.74
N SER A 2 -13.86 14.10 -12.94
CA SER A 2 -14.06 12.77 -12.38
C SER A 2 -13.97 12.88 -10.87
N LEU A 3 -15.04 12.53 -10.14
CA LEU A 3 -14.97 12.22 -8.71
C LEU A 3 -14.11 10.95 -8.57
N GLY A 4 -12.80 11.09 -8.70
CA GLY A 4 -11.86 9.99 -8.51
C GLY A 4 -11.81 9.67 -7.03
N ASN A 5 -12.17 8.44 -6.66
CA ASN A 5 -12.06 7.92 -5.30
C ASN A 5 -10.62 8.11 -4.80
N THR A 6 -10.34 9.16 -4.07
CA THR A 6 -9.01 9.41 -3.52
C THR A 6 -8.89 8.65 -2.20
N CYS A 7 -7.80 7.90 -1.99
CA CYS A 7 -7.60 7.22 -0.72
C CYS A 7 -7.34 8.24 0.39
N PHE A 8 -8.02 8.09 1.54
CA PHE A 8 -7.64 8.81 2.75
C PHE A 8 -6.35 8.21 3.35
N ASN A 9 -5.63 8.98 4.18
CA ASN A 9 -4.36 8.55 4.77
C ASN A 9 -4.45 7.21 5.54
N SER A 10 -5.59 6.93 6.18
CA SER A 10 -5.81 5.68 6.92
C SER A 10 -6.31 4.53 6.04
N THR A 11 -6.84 4.83 4.85
CA THR A 11 -7.36 3.84 3.90
C THR A 11 -6.21 3.20 3.14
N PRO A 12 -6.04 1.87 3.21
CA PRO A 12 -5.07 1.18 2.37
C PRO A 12 -5.38 1.38 0.89
N CYS A 13 -4.36 1.67 0.10
CA CYS A 13 -4.45 1.74 -1.36
C CYS A 13 -4.22 0.36 -2.00
N GLY A 14 -3.67 -0.60 -1.26
CA GLY A 14 -3.58 -1.99 -1.67
C GLY A 14 -2.98 -2.92 -0.63
N TRP A 15 -2.95 -4.20 -0.97
CA TRP A 15 -2.40 -5.28 -0.16
C TRP A 15 -1.62 -6.24 -1.03
N LEU A 16 -0.42 -6.65 -0.59
CA LEU A 16 0.30 -7.78 -1.18
C LEU A 16 0.11 -9.00 -0.30
N VAL A 17 -0.78 -9.90 -0.71
CA VAL A 17 -1.02 -11.17 -0.03
C VAL A 17 0.16 -12.10 -0.30
N TYR A 18 0.62 -12.80 0.74
CA TYR A 18 1.75 -13.69 0.67
C TYR A 18 1.45 -15.04 1.36
N VAL A 19 2.22 -16.07 0.99
CA VAL A 19 2.17 -17.37 1.65
C VAL A 19 2.75 -17.25 3.08
N PRO A 20 2.05 -17.69 4.13
CA PRO A 20 2.52 -17.62 5.52
C PRO A 20 3.93 -18.20 5.68
N PHE A 21 4.68 -17.69 6.67
CA PHE A 21 6.08 -18.05 7.02
C PHE A 21 7.14 -17.75 5.95
N THR A 22 6.89 -18.11 4.69
CA THR A 22 7.83 -17.85 3.58
C THR A 22 7.78 -16.42 3.08
N ARG A 23 6.66 -15.71 3.32
CA ARG A 23 6.40 -14.36 2.81
C ARG A 23 6.56 -14.24 1.29
N ARG A 24 6.43 -15.37 0.58
CA ARG A 24 6.44 -15.40 -0.88
C ARG A 24 5.18 -14.73 -1.38
N ALA A 25 5.34 -13.67 -2.17
CA ALA A 25 4.24 -12.95 -2.78
C ALA A 25 3.35 -13.92 -3.58
N ASP A 26 2.04 -13.83 -3.35
CA ASP A 26 1.04 -14.61 -4.06
C ASP A 26 0.31 -13.70 -5.07
N TYR A 27 -0.41 -12.69 -4.58
CA TYR A 27 -1.08 -11.70 -5.43
C TYR A 27 -1.22 -10.33 -4.78
N PHE A 28 -1.38 -9.30 -5.61
CA PHE A 28 -1.63 -7.93 -5.17
C PHE A 28 -3.10 -7.55 -5.37
N MET A 29 -3.73 -7.06 -4.31
CA MET A 29 -5.11 -6.56 -4.30
C MET A 29 -5.09 -5.03 -4.24
N LYS A 30 -5.49 -4.36 -5.33
CA LYS A 30 -5.62 -2.90 -5.36
C LYS A 30 -6.98 -2.48 -4.79
N ASN A 31 -7.01 -1.40 -4.02
CA ASN A 31 -8.27 -0.79 -3.60
C ASN A 31 -8.92 0.01 -4.76
N THR A 32 -10.20 0.33 -4.65
CA THR A 32 -10.94 1.13 -5.66
C THR A 32 -10.56 2.60 -5.65
N CYS A 33 -9.83 3.04 -4.63
CA CYS A 33 -9.31 4.40 -4.52
C CYS A 33 -7.88 4.51 -5.09
N GLU A 34 -7.49 5.73 -5.44
CA GLU A 34 -6.15 6.07 -5.93
C GLU A 34 -5.47 7.09 -5.02
N CYS A 35 -4.14 7.01 -4.95
CA CYS A 35 -3.38 8.02 -4.21
C CYS A 35 -3.46 9.37 -4.92
N PRO A 36 -3.55 10.48 -4.16
CA PRO A 36 -3.53 11.81 -4.75
C PRO A 36 -2.20 12.08 -5.45
N LYS A 37 -2.18 13.09 -6.33
CA LYS A 37 -0.97 13.48 -7.08
C LYS A 37 0.20 13.77 -6.13
N GLY A 38 1.39 13.25 -6.45
CA GLY A 38 2.60 13.39 -5.64
C GLY A 38 2.72 12.38 -4.48
N MET A 39 1.77 11.46 -4.36
CA MET A 39 1.85 10.33 -3.45
C MET A 39 1.85 9.01 -4.20
N SER A 40 2.53 8.04 -3.63
CA SER A 40 2.62 6.66 -4.13
C SER A 40 2.06 5.68 -3.10
N CYS A 41 1.54 4.57 -3.60
CA CYS A 41 1.01 3.49 -2.78
C CYS A 41 2.19 2.65 -2.29
N LEU A 42 2.67 2.92 -1.07
CA LEU A 42 3.88 2.32 -0.51
C LEU A 42 3.54 1.39 0.65
N ARG A 43 4.34 0.33 0.83
CA ARG A 43 4.19 -0.60 1.95
C ARG A 43 4.40 0.14 3.27
N THR A 44 3.42 0.10 4.16
CA THR A 44 3.52 0.73 5.49
C THR A 44 3.50 -0.27 6.61
N ASP A 45 2.80 -1.39 6.46
CA ASP A 45 2.59 -2.36 7.53
C ASP A 45 2.60 -3.81 7.02
N ASP A 46 2.60 -4.74 7.96
CA ASP A 46 2.49 -6.18 7.74
C ASP A 46 1.39 -6.74 8.65
N ASP A 47 0.25 -7.09 8.06
CA ASP A 47 -0.87 -7.71 8.77
C ASP A 47 -0.68 -9.24 8.77
N LEU A 48 -0.02 -9.71 9.83
CA LEU A 48 0.29 -11.12 10.03
C LEU A 48 -0.96 -11.99 10.18
N SER A 49 -2.09 -11.42 10.62
CA SER A 49 -3.32 -12.17 10.85
C SER A 49 -3.94 -12.69 9.55
N VAL A 50 -3.69 -11.98 8.45
CA VAL A 50 -4.15 -12.32 7.09
C VAL A 50 -3.00 -12.60 6.12
N SER A 51 -1.76 -12.61 6.60
CA SER A 51 -0.54 -12.82 5.79
C SER A 51 -0.47 -11.86 4.59
N ALA A 52 -0.58 -10.55 4.85
CA ALA A 52 -0.53 -9.54 3.81
C ALA A 52 0.26 -8.30 4.22
N TYR A 53 1.07 -7.78 3.30
CA TYR A 53 1.64 -6.44 3.44
C TYR A 53 0.60 -5.40 3.09
N VAL A 54 0.45 -4.37 3.93
CA VAL A 54 -0.51 -3.29 3.73
C VAL A 54 0.20 -2.09 3.10
N TYR A 55 -0.39 -1.54 2.05
CA TYR A 55 0.10 -0.38 1.33
C TYR A 55 -0.83 0.81 1.55
N ARG A 56 -0.25 1.98 1.87
CA ARG A 56 -0.97 3.25 2.05
C ARG A 56 -0.28 4.36 1.27
N CYS A 57 -1.04 5.41 0.97
CA CYS A 57 -0.51 6.57 0.26
C CYS A 57 0.51 7.30 1.13
N ARG A 58 1.72 7.45 0.59
CA ARG A 58 2.80 8.23 1.20
C ARG A 58 3.35 9.17 0.14
N THR A 59 3.80 10.35 0.57
CA THR A 59 4.62 11.20 -0.29
C THR A 59 5.87 10.43 -0.67
N GLU A 60 6.29 10.48 -1.93
CA GLU A 60 7.65 10.07 -2.29
C GLU A 60 8.61 11.11 -1.71
N SER A 61 8.89 11.02 -0.41
CA SER A 61 10.05 11.68 0.15
C SER A 61 11.25 11.01 -0.49
N SER A 62 11.98 11.77 -1.29
CA SER A 62 13.33 11.47 -1.76
C SER A 62 14.06 10.63 -0.72
N THR A 63 14.53 9.46 -1.13
CA THR A 63 15.54 8.69 -0.41
C THR A 63 16.54 9.61 0.28
N ASN A 64 16.43 9.74 1.59
CA ASN A 64 17.44 10.25 2.51
C ASN A 64 17.03 9.83 3.93
N ASP A 65 16.88 8.53 4.14
CA ASP A 65 17.41 7.87 5.33
C ASP A 65 17.06 6.38 5.31
N SER A 66 18.04 5.59 5.76
CA SER A 66 18.01 4.14 6.03
C SER A 66 18.54 3.22 4.92
N SER A 67 19.86 3.18 4.78
CA SER A 67 20.62 1.92 4.78
C SER A 67 21.87 2.10 5.60
#